data_AF-A0A4R5NTL8-F1
#
_entry.id   AF-A0A4R5NTL8-F1
#
_cell.length_a   1.000
_cell.length_b   1.000
_cell.length_c   1.000
_cell.angle_alpha   90.00
_cell.angle_beta   90.00
_cell.angle_gamma   90.00
#
_symmetry.space_group_name_H-M   'P 1'
#
loop_
_entity.id
_entity.type
_entity.pdbx_description
1 polymer ?
#
loop_
_entity_poly.entity_id
_entity_poly.type
_entity_poly.pdbx_seq_one_letter_code
_entity_poly.pdbx_strand_id
1 'polypeptide(L)'
;MNKASSSVNDSDTRSKQQKILSMLGLMTSKVLGENTYAKSSIYSERITRGLRSFLPGPLQPSVSLAEFKMSKPMQMGYLAAAKDLKHVSIDQFNYMSLWATGDDDSSVVNRAAGTQFSEYLSQSQAPEKYVVGYKTAVIQFVRAIAGAGGVVFRINSALQNLDLNQQRTLVNQWFDHVNGYMNGASPFKAINNQTTKPSAIDETIATGVAREISDGFLSNQPVGNDEQSLLGNYSYNEDDFSDEHDLPKMMTDAIGKVSLTEDINLFVNNTLAGMVNSLGSIGLYALVYAKFTQNNPDLVGAPITSAADQATVLAKTKAAVEAIGKYLNLPQSGADLAEKLAVLNLSNAGSARNAKHQNYQLRYSRVLENDRPQVNDRGETVKVAYGIFETTHQILQNVFLTPLMVQYTMSRNQLLTQIASGQYTTSRQVIEPSFQAAGTLFDYVDALARFQVDQLIGLVERGKKDDDGMSAAGSFSAFSHLMRVYPEVKSINPAYAEMTKATKRVYYWLYQSSFKDHLPEDEQIKLN
;
A
#
# COMPACT_ATOMS: atom_id res chain seq x y z
N MET A 1 -19.72 37.58 52.30
CA MET A 1 -20.55 36.41 51.90
C MET A 1 -21.42 36.85 50.74
N ASN A 2 -21.51 36.20 49.57
CA ASN A 2 -20.89 35.00 49.04
C ASN A 2 -20.67 35.21 47.53
N LYS A 3 -19.56 34.63 47.05
CA LYS A 3 -19.14 34.57 45.64
C LYS A 3 -20.18 33.85 44.79
N ALA A 4 -20.52 34.42 43.64
CA ALA A 4 -21.04 33.65 42.52
C ALA A 4 -19.87 32.87 41.89
N SER A 5 -19.97 31.54 41.89
CA SER A 5 -19.05 30.65 41.20
C SER A 5 -19.43 30.57 39.73
N SER A 6 -18.71 31.28 38.87
CA SER A 6 -18.66 31.00 37.44
C SER A 6 -17.73 29.81 37.19
N SER A 7 -18.30 28.62 36.96
CA SER A 7 -17.55 27.47 36.44
C SER A 7 -18.15 27.02 35.12
N VAL A 8 -17.86 27.75 34.05
CA VAL A 8 -17.91 27.27 32.67
C VAL A 8 -16.72 27.90 31.95
N ASN A 9 -15.58 27.23 32.03
CA ASN A 9 -14.39 27.50 31.21
C ASN A 9 -13.62 26.18 31.08
N ASP A 10 -14.17 25.22 30.34
CA ASP A 10 -13.32 24.23 29.67
C ASP A 10 -12.72 24.93 28.45
N SER A 11 -11.59 25.60 28.67
CA SER A 11 -10.83 26.25 27.60
C SER A 11 -10.18 25.18 26.73
N ASP A 12 -10.80 24.87 25.59
CA ASP A 12 -10.23 24.04 24.53
C ASP A 12 -9.09 24.82 23.84
N THR A 13 -7.91 24.80 24.46
CA THR A 13 -6.70 25.54 24.06
C THR A 13 -5.99 24.94 22.84
N ARG A 14 -6.56 23.93 22.18
CA ARG A 14 -5.93 23.27 21.03
C ARG A 14 -6.11 24.07 19.75
N SER A 15 -5.01 24.28 19.01
CA SER A 15 -5.08 24.88 17.68
C SER A 15 -5.90 24.02 16.71
N LYS A 16 -6.49 24.64 15.68
CA LYS A 16 -7.23 23.93 14.61
C LYS A 16 -6.42 22.75 14.04
N GLN A 17 -5.11 22.98 13.83
CA GLN A 17 -4.16 21.97 13.37
C GLN A 17 -4.04 20.79 14.35
N GLN A 18 -3.96 21.03 15.66
CA GLN A 18 -3.89 19.96 16.67
C GLN A 18 -5.17 19.11 16.69
N LYS A 19 -6.35 19.71 16.46
CA LYS A 19 -7.62 18.99 16.35
C LYS A 19 -7.67 18.09 15.11
N ILE A 20 -7.28 18.62 13.94
CA ILE A 20 -7.20 17.87 12.68
C ILE A 20 -6.22 16.70 12.82
N LEU A 21 -5.03 16.94 13.35
CA LEU A 21 -4.01 15.90 13.50
C LEU A 21 -4.39 14.84 14.55
N SER A 22 -5.09 15.24 15.62
CA SER A 22 -5.66 14.28 16.59
C SER A 22 -6.71 13.39 15.93
N MET A 23 -7.61 13.95 15.12
CA MET A 23 -8.63 13.21 14.38
C MET A 23 -7.97 12.26 13.36
N LEU A 24 -7.01 12.77 12.61
CA LEU A 24 -6.30 12.00 11.60
C LEU A 24 -5.53 10.84 12.22
N GLY A 25 -4.87 11.05 13.38
CA GLY A 25 -4.24 9.96 14.13
C GLY A 25 -5.22 8.83 14.51
N LEU A 26 -6.47 9.15 14.86
CA LEU A 26 -7.50 8.14 15.12
C LEU A 26 -7.94 7.41 13.86
N MET A 27 -8.15 8.16 12.77
CA MET A 27 -8.59 7.61 11.49
C MET A 27 -7.54 6.65 10.95
N THR A 28 -6.26 7.08 10.91
CA THR A 28 -5.16 6.25 10.44
C THR A 28 -4.94 5.03 11.32
N SER A 29 -5.00 5.17 12.65
CA SER A 29 -4.93 4.04 13.59
C SER A 29 -6.03 3.01 13.32
N LYS A 30 -7.27 3.47 13.10
CA LYS A 30 -8.41 2.60 12.85
C LYS A 30 -8.26 1.79 11.56
N VAL A 31 -7.76 2.42 10.48
CA VAL A 31 -7.72 1.78 9.14
C VAL A 31 -6.41 1.05 8.85
N LEU A 32 -5.28 1.46 9.43
CA LEU A 32 -3.97 0.82 9.22
C LEU A 32 -3.52 -0.08 10.39
N GLY A 33 -4.32 -0.13 11.46
CA GLY A 33 -4.02 -0.87 12.68
C GLY A 33 -3.05 -0.11 13.61
N GLU A 34 -3.36 -0.14 14.90
CA GLU A 34 -2.59 0.54 15.95
C GLU A 34 -1.14 0.09 16.06
N ASN A 35 -0.87 -1.19 15.81
CA ASN A 35 0.47 -1.76 15.90
C ASN A 35 1.41 -1.24 14.81
N THR A 36 0.88 -0.65 13.73
CA THR A 36 1.72 0.02 12.72
C THR A 36 2.27 1.35 13.27
N TYR A 37 1.65 1.92 14.33
CA TYR A 37 1.93 3.30 14.78
C TYR A 37 1.97 3.55 16.30
N ALA A 38 2.09 2.51 17.13
CA ALA A 38 2.54 2.63 18.52
C ALA A 38 4.07 2.48 18.57
N LYS A 39 4.75 3.41 19.25
CA LYS A 39 6.22 3.39 19.46
C LYS A 39 6.67 2.10 20.17
N SER A 40 7.10 1.11 19.39
CA SER A 40 8.34 0.34 19.57
C SER A 40 8.48 -0.71 18.47
N SER A 41 9.73 -0.93 18.10
CA SER A 41 10.37 -1.89 17.20
C SER A 41 9.59 -3.11 16.72
N ILE A 42 9.58 -3.21 15.40
CA ILE A 42 8.83 -4.04 14.47
C ILE A 42 9.50 -5.41 14.27
N TYR A 43 8.94 -6.54 14.76
CA TYR A 43 9.17 -7.90 14.23
C TYR A 43 8.14 -8.90 14.78
N SER A 44 7.51 -9.69 13.88
CA SER A 44 6.62 -10.77 14.26
C SER A 44 7.37 -12.09 14.47
N GLU A 45 6.88 -12.86 15.44
CA GLU A 45 7.18 -14.27 15.57
C GLU A 45 6.49 -15.11 14.49
N ARG A 46 6.98 -16.34 14.34
CA ARG A 46 6.68 -17.27 13.26
C ARG A 46 5.23 -17.75 13.31
N ILE A 47 4.36 -17.13 12.52
CA ILE A 47 3.37 -17.87 11.75
C ILE A 47 3.68 -17.57 10.28
N THR A 48 4.42 -18.50 9.68
CA THR A 48 4.67 -18.71 8.24
C THR A 48 4.56 -17.45 7.38
N ARG A 49 5.68 -16.73 7.29
CA ARG A 49 5.93 -15.63 6.36
C ARG A 49 5.59 -16.09 4.94
N GLY A 50 4.42 -15.67 4.48
CA GLY A 50 4.05 -15.63 3.08
C GLY A 50 3.12 -14.45 2.92
N LEU A 51 3.37 -13.63 1.90
CA LEU A 51 2.33 -12.81 1.29
C LEU A 51 1.18 -13.77 0.97
N ARG A 52 0.08 -13.69 1.71
CA ARG A 52 -1.05 -14.59 1.49
C ARG A 52 -1.91 -13.97 0.41
N SER A 53 -1.80 -14.51 -0.80
CA SER A 53 -2.54 -13.98 -1.94
C SER A 53 -4.03 -14.31 -1.91
N PHE A 54 -4.43 -15.23 -1.02
CA PHE A 54 -5.78 -15.79 -0.92
C PHE A 54 -6.06 -16.23 0.52
N LEU A 55 -7.32 -16.57 0.79
CA LEU A 55 -7.69 -17.26 2.03
C LEU A 55 -6.77 -18.49 2.20
N PRO A 56 -6.31 -18.78 3.42
CA PRO A 56 -5.34 -19.86 3.67
C PRO A 56 -5.90 -21.26 3.38
N GLY A 57 -7.21 -21.38 3.24
CA GLY A 57 -7.92 -22.57 2.81
C GLY A 57 -9.37 -22.22 2.41
N PRO A 58 -10.17 -23.21 2.02
CA PRO A 58 -11.61 -23.00 1.84
C PRO A 58 -12.25 -22.57 3.16
N LEU A 59 -13.25 -21.68 3.11
CA LEU A 59 -14.04 -21.33 4.28
C LEU A 59 -14.76 -22.57 4.81
N GLN A 60 -14.77 -22.73 6.12
CA GLN A 60 -15.61 -23.74 6.77
C GLN A 60 -17.09 -23.45 6.48
N PRO A 61 -17.94 -24.48 6.41
CA PRO A 61 -19.37 -24.28 6.24
C PRO A 61 -19.92 -23.48 7.42
N SER A 62 -20.69 -22.43 7.11
CA SER A 62 -21.50 -21.74 8.12
C SER A 62 -22.67 -22.64 8.51
N VAL A 63 -23.12 -22.52 9.76
CA VAL A 63 -24.31 -23.22 10.23
C VAL A 63 -25.54 -22.74 9.45
N SER A 64 -26.48 -23.67 9.18
CA SER A 64 -27.77 -23.32 8.55
C SER A 64 -28.67 -22.55 9.51
N LEU A 65 -29.58 -21.72 8.98
CA LEU A 65 -30.54 -20.99 9.83
C LEU A 65 -31.39 -21.93 10.70
N ALA A 66 -31.72 -23.12 10.20
CA ALA A 66 -32.46 -24.13 10.96
C ALA A 66 -31.66 -24.61 12.18
N GLU A 67 -30.38 -24.94 12.01
CA GLU A 67 -29.52 -25.38 13.11
C GLU A 67 -29.22 -24.23 14.09
N PHE A 68 -29.06 -23.00 13.59
CA PHE A 68 -28.98 -21.79 14.41
C PHE A 68 -30.18 -21.63 15.35
N LYS A 69 -31.40 -21.83 14.84
CA LYS A 69 -32.63 -21.73 15.64
C LYS A 69 -32.77 -22.82 16.70
N MET A 70 -32.05 -23.94 16.59
CA MET A 70 -32.16 -25.06 17.56
C MET A 70 -31.46 -24.82 18.90
N SER A 71 -30.59 -23.81 19.03
CA SER A 71 -29.76 -23.63 20.23
C SER A 71 -29.65 -22.18 20.67
N LYS A 72 -30.22 -21.86 21.85
CA LYS A 72 -30.07 -20.52 22.47
C LYS A 72 -28.60 -20.12 22.69
N PRO A 73 -27.70 -21.00 23.19
CA PRO A 73 -26.26 -20.68 23.26
C PRO A 73 -25.65 -20.31 21.90
N MET A 74 -26.07 -20.97 20.82
CA MET A 74 -25.60 -20.65 19.47
C MET A 74 -26.11 -19.28 19.00
N GLN A 75 -27.40 -18.98 19.23
CA GLN A 75 -27.98 -17.67 18.94
C GLN A 75 -27.24 -16.56 19.69
N MET A 76 -26.99 -16.77 20.99
CA MET A 76 -26.24 -15.84 21.82
C MET A 76 -24.81 -15.62 21.29
N GLY A 77 -24.13 -16.69 20.87
CA GLY A 77 -22.80 -16.61 20.27
C GLY A 77 -22.76 -15.76 19.00
N TYR A 78 -23.76 -15.91 18.13
CA TYR A 78 -23.87 -15.13 16.91
C TYR A 78 -24.10 -13.63 17.18
N LEU A 79 -25.01 -13.28 18.10
CA LEU A 79 -25.27 -11.88 18.45
C LEU A 79 -24.08 -11.22 19.17
N ALA A 80 -23.39 -11.97 20.03
CA ALA A 80 -22.15 -11.52 20.64
C ALA A 80 -21.08 -11.24 19.57
N ALA A 81 -20.98 -12.09 18.54
CA ALA A 81 -20.10 -11.86 17.40
C ALA A 81 -20.49 -10.60 16.63
N ALA A 82 -21.75 -10.44 16.22
CA ALA A 82 -22.19 -9.22 15.52
C ALA A 82 -21.79 -7.95 16.30
N LYS A 83 -22.01 -7.93 17.61
CA LYS A 83 -21.57 -6.80 18.46
C LYS A 83 -20.05 -6.55 18.42
N ASP A 84 -19.23 -7.60 18.49
CA ASP A 84 -17.77 -7.48 18.40
C ASP A 84 -17.33 -7.07 16.97
N LEU A 85 -18.04 -7.52 15.94
CA LEU A 85 -17.72 -7.32 14.53
C LEU A 85 -17.84 -5.85 14.08
N LYS A 86 -18.69 -5.06 14.75
CA LYS A 86 -18.87 -3.61 14.54
C LYS A 86 -17.57 -2.81 14.53
N HIS A 87 -16.51 -3.32 15.15
CA HIS A 87 -15.29 -2.56 15.36
C HIS A 87 -14.02 -3.32 14.94
N VAL A 88 -14.15 -4.28 14.02
CA VAL A 88 -13.03 -5.08 13.52
C VAL A 88 -11.96 -4.22 12.86
N SER A 89 -10.71 -4.49 13.25
CA SER A 89 -9.52 -3.93 12.61
C SER A 89 -9.00 -4.84 11.48
N ILE A 90 -8.12 -4.31 10.63
CA ILE A 90 -7.47 -5.09 9.56
C ILE A 90 -6.69 -6.29 10.13
N ASP A 91 -5.98 -6.11 11.24
CA ASP A 91 -5.21 -7.16 11.90
C ASP A 91 -6.13 -8.28 12.42
N GLN A 92 -7.21 -7.90 13.11
CA GLN A 92 -8.21 -8.84 13.61
C GLN A 92 -8.88 -9.61 12.45
N PHE A 93 -9.16 -8.94 11.33
CA PHE A 93 -9.71 -9.60 10.14
C PHE A 93 -8.80 -10.71 9.60
N ASN A 94 -7.47 -10.54 9.63
CA ASN A 94 -6.54 -11.60 9.24
C ASN A 94 -6.69 -12.84 10.13
N TYR A 95 -6.80 -12.67 11.45
CA TYR A 95 -7.02 -13.80 12.38
C TYR A 95 -8.43 -14.41 12.25
N MET A 96 -9.44 -13.59 11.97
CA MET A 96 -10.77 -14.09 11.62
C MET A 96 -10.72 -14.95 10.37
N SER A 97 -9.94 -14.58 9.35
CA SER A 97 -9.80 -15.37 8.13
C SER A 97 -9.16 -16.73 8.40
N LEU A 98 -8.12 -16.79 9.26
CA LEU A 98 -7.52 -18.03 9.74
C LEU A 98 -8.56 -18.91 10.44
N TRP A 99 -9.29 -18.34 11.40
CA TRP A 99 -10.28 -19.07 12.16
C TRP A 99 -11.43 -19.58 11.29
N ALA A 100 -11.94 -18.75 10.38
CA ALA A 100 -12.99 -19.10 9.42
C ALA A 100 -12.59 -20.24 8.46
N THR A 101 -11.29 -20.45 8.25
CA THR A 101 -10.74 -21.57 7.45
C THR A 101 -10.35 -22.81 8.26
N GLY A 102 -10.54 -22.77 9.59
CA GLY A 102 -10.34 -23.94 10.46
C GLY A 102 -9.07 -23.93 11.32
N ASP A 103 -8.38 -22.80 11.43
CA ASP A 103 -7.31 -22.65 12.42
C ASP A 103 -7.92 -22.32 13.79
N ASP A 104 -8.16 -23.35 14.59
CA ASP A 104 -8.75 -23.26 15.93
C ASP A 104 -7.70 -23.13 17.05
N ASP A 105 -6.44 -22.78 16.72
CA ASP A 105 -5.42 -22.50 17.73
C ASP A 105 -5.87 -21.37 18.67
N SER A 106 -5.65 -21.56 19.97
CA SER A 106 -6.07 -20.57 20.98
C SER A 106 -5.52 -19.17 20.72
N SER A 107 -4.32 -19.03 20.18
CA SER A 107 -3.72 -17.75 19.82
C SER A 107 -4.45 -17.07 18.65
N VAL A 108 -4.96 -17.84 17.69
CA VAL A 108 -5.74 -17.36 16.55
C VAL A 108 -7.14 -16.95 17.01
N VAL A 109 -7.83 -17.82 17.75
CA VAL A 109 -9.17 -17.54 18.28
C VAL A 109 -9.16 -16.31 19.18
N ASN A 110 -8.15 -16.18 20.05
CA ASN A 110 -8.02 -15.03 20.95
C ASN A 110 -7.76 -13.69 20.22
N ARG A 111 -7.16 -13.73 19.02
CA ARG A 111 -6.92 -12.54 18.19
C ARG A 111 -8.04 -12.25 17.21
N ALA A 112 -8.84 -13.26 16.85
CA ALA A 112 -10.00 -13.12 15.99
C ALA A 112 -11.24 -12.63 16.76
N ALA A 113 -11.43 -13.13 17.98
CA ALA A 113 -12.60 -12.87 18.80
C ALA A 113 -12.48 -11.56 19.60
N GLY A 114 -13.62 -10.92 19.90
CA GLY A 114 -13.67 -9.67 20.64
C GLY A 114 -13.94 -9.84 22.13
N THR A 115 -14.33 -8.74 22.77
CA THR A 115 -14.58 -8.70 24.21
C THR A 115 -15.84 -9.45 24.59
N GLN A 116 -16.90 -9.36 23.77
CA GLN A 116 -18.18 -10.01 24.03
C GLN A 116 -18.06 -11.52 23.92
N PHE A 117 -17.21 -12.02 23.01
CA PHE A 117 -16.89 -13.46 22.94
C PHE A 117 -16.59 -14.03 24.32
N SER A 118 -15.72 -13.34 25.05
CA SER A 118 -15.13 -13.77 26.31
C SER A 118 -16.08 -13.67 27.48
N GLU A 119 -16.81 -12.55 27.52
CA GLU A 119 -17.81 -12.22 28.53
C GLU A 119 -18.97 -13.22 28.53
N TYR A 120 -19.49 -13.57 27.35
CA TYR A 120 -20.62 -14.48 27.25
C TYR A 120 -20.21 -15.95 27.19
N LEU A 121 -18.99 -16.29 26.74
CA LEU A 121 -18.49 -17.66 26.79
C LEU A 121 -18.41 -18.19 28.23
N SER A 122 -17.95 -17.35 29.18
CA SER A 122 -17.84 -17.75 30.59
C SER A 122 -19.21 -17.95 31.27
N GLN A 123 -20.27 -17.37 30.72
CA GLN A 123 -21.64 -17.46 31.22
C GLN A 123 -22.45 -18.55 30.49
N SER A 124 -21.92 -19.12 29.41
CA SER A 124 -22.63 -20.09 28.58
C SER A 124 -22.69 -21.47 29.24
N GLN A 125 -23.89 -22.06 29.27
CA GLN A 125 -24.12 -23.43 29.73
C GLN A 125 -23.73 -24.48 28.67
N ALA A 126 -23.49 -24.07 27.42
CA ALA A 126 -23.00 -24.92 26.34
C ALA A 126 -21.92 -24.17 25.52
N PRO A 127 -20.67 -24.10 26.02
CA PRO A 127 -19.59 -23.33 25.40
C PRO A 127 -19.32 -23.72 23.95
N GLU A 128 -19.35 -25.01 23.61
CA GLU A 128 -19.12 -25.48 22.24
C GLU A 128 -20.17 -24.94 21.24
N LYS A 129 -21.45 -24.98 21.61
CA LYS A 129 -22.54 -24.45 20.77
C LYS A 129 -22.47 -22.93 20.64
N TYR A 130 -22.06 -22.24 21.71
CA TYR A 130 -21.81 -20.81 21.66
C TYR A 130 -20.67 -20.46 20.70
N VAL A 131 -19.54 -21.17 20.78
CA VAL A 131 -18.39 -20.97 19.88
C VAL A 131 -18.79 -21.20 18.42
N VAL A 132 -19.57 -22.24 18.14
CA VAL A 132 -20.11 -22.51 16.80
C VAL A 132 -20.97 -21.35 16.28
N GLY A 133 -21.84 -20.79 17.13
CA GLY A 133 -22.67 -19.63 16.77
C GLY A 133 -21.83 -18.39 16.47
N TYR A 134 -20.84 -18.10 17.32
CA TYR A 134 -19.91 -16.99 17.11
C TYR A 134 -19.12 -17.15 15.81
N LYS A 135 -18.55 -18.35 15.60
CA LYS A 135 -17.78 -18.69 14.39
C LYS A 135 -18.63 -18.60 13.13
N THR A 136 -19.93 -18.87 13.21
CA THR A 136 -20.87 -18.73 12.08
C THR A 136 -20.94 -17.29 11.57
N ALA A 137 -21.11 -16.31 12.47
CA ALA A 137 -21.09 -14.89 12.11
C ALA A 137 -19.73 -14.47 11.54
N VAL A 138 -18.63 -14.95 12.14
CA VAL A 138 -17.26 -14.70 11.62
C VAL A 138 -17.09 -15.24 10.20
N ILE A 139 -17.57 -16.47 9.92
CA ILE A 139 -17.50 -17.06 8.58
C ILE A 139 -18.30 -16.24 7.57
N GLN A 140 -19.52 -15.81 7.90
CA GLN A 140 -20.36 -14.98 7.04
C GLN A 140 -19.69 -13.62 6.76
N PHE A 141 -19.13 -12.98 7.80
CA PHE A 141 -18.37 -11.73 7.68
C PHE A 141 -17.16 -11.88 6.74
N VAL A 142 -16.33 -12.89 6.96
CA VAL A 142 -15.16 -13.17 6.11
C VAL A 142 -15.59 -13.53 4.69
N ARG A 143 -16.69 -14.26 4.50
CA ARG A 143 -17.22 -14.63 3.18
C ARG A 143 -17.60 -13.40 2.36
N ALA A 144 -18.33 -12.45 2.96
CA ALA A 144 -18.74 -11.22 2.27
C ALA A 144 -17.55 -10.40 1.75
N ILE A 145 -16.46 -10.38 2.52
CA ILE A 145 -15.28 -9.56 2.23
C ILE A 145 -14.28 -10.29 1.32
N ALA A 146 -13.94 -11.53 1.66
CA ALA A 146 -12.81 -12.28 1.10
C ALA A 146 -13.19 -13.63 0.48
N GLY A 147 -14.46 -14.03 0.53
CA GLY A 147 -14.97 -15.24 -0.12
C GLY A 147 -15.02 -15.11 -1.65
N ALA A 148 -15.42 -16.20 -2.32
CA ALA A 148 -15.65 -16.18 -3.76
C ALA A 148 -16.74 -15.16 -4.11
N GLY A 149 -16.41 -14.15 -4.93
CA GLY A 149 -17.32 -13.06 -5.26
C GLY A 149 -17.44 -11.95 -4.20
N GLY A 150 -16.67 -12.04 -3.11
CA GLY A 150 -16.58 -11.01 -2.08
C GLY A 150 -15.90 -9.72 -2.57
N VAL A 151 -15.94 -8.68 -1.73
CA VAL A 151 -15.47 -7.33 -2.07
C VAL A 151 -14.02 -7.31 -2.56
N VAL A 152 -13.11 -8.00 -1.88
CA VAL A 152 -11.68 -8.04 -2.25
C VAL A 152 -11.48 -8.64 -3.65
N PHE A 153 -12.20 -9.72 -3.95
CA PHE A 153 -12.14 -10.35 -5.28
C PHE A 153 -12.62 -9.37 -6.36
N ARG A 154 -13.75 -8.68 -6.14
CA ARG A 154 -14.29 -7.70 -7.09
C ARG A 154 -13.30 -6.55 -7.38
N ILE A 155 -12.73 -5.96 -6.33
CA ILE A 155 -11.71 -4.90 -6.45
C ILE A 155 -10.52 -5.39 -7.28
N ASN A 156 -9.97 -6.55 -6.90
CA ASN A 156 -8.78 -7.11 -7.54
C ASN A 156 -9.03 -7.44 -9.02
N SER A 157 -10.17 -8.07 -9.34
CA SER A 157 -10.54 -8.39 -10.72
C SER A 157 -10.74 -7.13 -11.57
N ALA A 158 -11.43 -6.11 -11.04
CA ALA A 158 -11.64 -4.87 -11.78
C ALA A 158 -10.31 -4.17 -12.13
N LEU A 159 -9.38 -4.10 -11.16
CA LEU A 159 -8.04 -3.53 -11.38
C LEU A 159 -7.20 -4.33 -12.38
N GLN A 160 -7.24 -5.66 -12.32
CA GLN A 160 -6.48 -6.54 -13.23
C GLN A 160 -7.00 -6.51 -14.66
N ASN A 161 -8.29 -6.24 -14.84
CA ASN A 161 -8.94 -6.19 -16.16
C ASN A 161 -8.72 -4.85 -16.90
N LEU A 162 -8.10 -3.86 -16.25
CA LEU A 162 -7.80 -2.59 -16.90
C LEU A 162 -6.81 -2.76 -18.05
N ASP A 163 -7.14 -2.21 -19.21
CA ASP A 163 -6.20 -2.06 -20.30
C ASP A 163 -5.17 -0.95 -20.03
N LEU A 164 -4.16 -0.81 -20.88
CA LEU A 164 -3.08 0.16 -20.68
C LEU A 164 -3.58 1.62 -20.69
N ASN A 165 -4.58 1.97 -21.49
CA ASN A 165 -5.10 3.33 -21.57
C ASN A 165 -5.95 3.67 -20.35
N GLN A 166 -6.74 2.72 -19.87
CA GLN A 166 -7.48 2.82 -18.62
C GLN A 166 -6.52 2.95 -17.43
N GLN A 167 -5.45 2.15 -17.38
CA GLN A 167 -4.41 2.27 -16.36
C GLN A 167 -3.74 3.65 -16.41
N ARG A 168 -3.39 4.16 -17.60
CA ARG A 168 -2.82 5.52 -17.74
C ARG A 168 -3.76 6.60 -17.23
N THR A 169 -5.03 6.54 -17.61
CA THR A 169 -6.04 7.51 -17.18
C THR A 169 -6.19 7.50 -15.65
N LEU A 170 -6.36 6.30 -15.08
CA LEU A 170 -6.48 6.10 -13.64
C LEU A 170 -5.26 6.65 -12.90
N VAL A 171 -4.05 6.22 -13.29
CA VAL A 171 -2.80 6.61 -12.62
C VAL A 171 -2.55 8.12 -12.71
N ASN A 172 -2.86 8.74 -13.84
CA ASN A 172 -2.70 10.19 -13.98
C ASN A 172 -3.67 10.94 -13.06
N GLN A 173 -4.97 10.66 -13.16
CA GLN A 173 -6.00 11.33 -12.36
C GLN A 173 -5.77 11.13 -10.85
N TRP A 174 -5.37 9.93 -10.46
CA TRP A 174 -5.11 9.61 -9.07
C TRP A 174 -3.86 10.33 -8.56
N PHE A 175 -2.79 10.36 -9.34
CA PHE A 175 -1.61 11.14 -8.96
C PHE A 175 -1.92 12.64 -8.85
N ASP A 176 -2.67 13.21 -9.79
CA ASP A 176 -3.05 14.63 -9.77
C ASP A 176 -3.91 14.97 -8.55
N HIS A 177 -4.85 14.07 -8.19
CA HIS A 177 -5.64 14.19 -6.96
C HIS A 177 -4.75 14.27 -5.72
N VAL A 178 -3.78 13.35 -5.60
CA VAL A 178 -2.88 13.28 -4.44
C VAL A 178 -1.89 14.44 -4.40
N ASN A 179 -1.32 14.78 -5.56
CA ASN A 179 -0.40 15.90 -5.69
C ASN A 179 -1.09 17.25 -5.39
N GLY A 180 -2.40 17.36 -5.60
CA GLY A 180 -3.19 18.54 -5.24
C GLY A 180 -3.08 18.94 -3.76
N TYR A 181 -3.00 17.98 -2.83
CA TYR A 181 -2.82 18.26 -1.40
C TYR A 181 -1.40 17.98 -0.88
N MET A 182 -0.63 17.10 -1.52
CA MET A 182 0.77 16.88 -1.16
C MET A 182 1.69 18.00 -1.67
N ASN A 183 1.40 18.56 -2.84
CA ASN A 183 2.09 19.70 -3.46
C ASN A 183 3.63 19.62 -3.39
N GLY A 184 4.20 18.49 -3.83
CA GLY A 184 5.65 18.25 -3.80
C GLY A 184 6.23 17.94 -2.41
N ALA A 185 5.42 17.89 -1.34
CA ALA A 185 5.88 17.46 -0.03
C ALA A 185 6.32 15.99 -0.05
N SER A 186 7.31 15.66 0.78
CA SER A 186 7.80 14.28 0.88
C SER A 186 6.81 13.40 1.66
N PRO A 187 6.39 12.24 1.12
CA PRO A 187 5.52 11.29 1.84
C PRO A 187 6.28 10.54 2.96
N PHE A 188 7.61 10.63 2.97
CA PHE A 188 8.50 9.99 3.95
C PHE A 188 8.78 10.90 5.16
N LYS A 189 8.14 12.08 5.23
CA LYS A 189 8.28 13.01 6.35
C LYS A 189 6.98 13.06 7.15
N ALA A 190 7.10 12.93 8.47
CA ALA A 190 5.97 13.08 9.37
C ALA A 190 5.45 14.53 9.37
N ILE A 191 4.13 14.68 9.48
CA ILE A 191 3.49 15.99 9.60
C ILE A 191 3.89 16.61 10.93
N ASN A 192 4.48 17.82 10.89
CA ASN A 192 4.96 18.47 12.10
C ASN A 192 3.79 18.97 12.96
N ASN A 193 3.74 18.51 14.21
CA ASN A 193 2.67 18.80 15.17
C ASN A 193 3.16 19.45 16.47
N GLN A 194 4.48 19.66 16.59
CA GLN A 194 5.11 20.14 17.83
C GLN A 194 5.18 21.67 17.90
N THR A 195 4.87 22.36 16.81
CA THR A 195 4.94 23.82 16.75
C THR A 195 3.60 24.44 17.14
N THR A 196 3.66 25.47 17.98
CA THR A 196 2.49 26.30 18.34
C THR A 196 2.03 27.21 17.19
N LYS A 197 2.79 27.25 16.08
CA LYS A 197 2.48 28.01 14.88
C LYS A 197 2.00 27.06 13.78
N PRO A 198 0.74 27.21 13.30
CA PRO A 198 0.22 26.35 12.26
C PRO A 198 0.97 26.55 10.94
N SER A 199 1.46 25.44 10.39
CA SER A 199 1.97 25.36 9.02
C SER A 199 0.79 25.09 8.09
N ALA A 200 0.46 26.05 7.21
CA ALA A 200 -0.64 25.90 6.27
C ALA A 200 -0.45 24.70 5.32
N ILE A 201 0.81 24.35 5.03
CA ILE A 201 1.17 23.18 4.24
C ILE A 201 0.83 21.90 5.02
N ASP A 202 1.26 21.80 6.28
CA ASP A 202 0.98 20.64 7.12
C ASP A 202 -0.53 20.45 7.38
N GLU A 203 -1.30 21.53 7.51
CA GLU A 203 -2.76 21.48 7.63
C GLU A 203 -3.43 21.00 6.33
N THR A 204 -2.94 21.44 5.17
CA THR A 204 -3.46 21.02 3.86
C THR A 204 -3.21 19.53 3.63
N ILE A 205 -1.98 19.07 3.89
CA ILE A 205 -1.62 17.65 3.79
C ILE A 205 -2.47 16.82 4.75
N ALA A 206 -2.56 17.21 6.02
CA ALA A 206 -3.36 16.47 7.00
C ALA A 206 -4.85 16.40 6.61
N THR A 207 -5.41 17.49 6.08
CA THR A 207 -6.79 17.52 5.60
C THR A 207 -6.98 16.62 4.37
N GLY A 208 -6.01 16.62 3.44
CA GLY A 208 -6.00 15.73 2.28
C GLY A 208 -5.97 14.26 2.70
N VAL A 209 -5.03 13.86 3.56
CA VAL A 209 -4.94 12.48 4.07
C VAL A 209 -6.21 12.08 4.84
N ALA A 210 -6.82 12.99 5.61
CA ALA A 210 -8.09 12.72 6.29
C ALA A 210 -9.19 12.36 5.28
N ARG A 211 -9.28 13.13 4.19
CA ARG A 211 -10.25 12.89 3.12
C ARG A 211 -10.00 11.57 2.42
N GLU A 212 -8.75 11.20 2.16
CA GLU A 212 -8.44 9.89 1.58
C GLU A 212 -8.96 8.73 2.43
N ILE A 213 -8.87 8.84 3.75
CA ILE A 213 -9.33 7.79 4.66
C ILE A 213 -10.86 7.75 4.73
N SER A 214 -11.55 8.89 4.72
CA SER A 214 -13.01 8.93 4.86
C SER A 214 -13.77 8.76 3.55
N ASP A 215 -13.23 9.28 2.47
CA ASP A 215 -13.93 9.51 1.19
C ASP A 215 -12.92 9.67 0.04
N GLY A 216 -11.99 8.71 -0.06
CA GLY A 216 -10.85 8.81 -0.95
C GLY A 216 -11.17 8.59 -2.43
N PHE A 217 -10.11 8.64 -3.25
CA PHE A 217 -10.23 8.61 -4.71
C PHE A 217 -11.04 7.43 -5.25
N LEU A 218 -10.76 6.19 -4.80
CA LEU A 218 -11.43 4.99 -5.30
C LEU A 218 -12.88 4.83 -4.80
N SER A 219 -13.29 5.62 -3.82
CA SER A 219 -14.68 5.66 -3.35
C SER A 219 -15.57 6.59 -4.19
N ASN A 220 -14.96 7.45 -5.01
CA ASN A 220 -15.67 8.50 -5.75
C ASN A 220 -15.43 8.48 -7.25
N GLN A 221 -14.33 7.87 -7.71
CA GLN A 221 -13.97 7.85 -9.12
C GLN A 221 -14.29 6.50 -9.75
N PRO A 222 -14.97 6.47 -10.91
CA PRO A 222 -15.17 5.25 -11.67
C PRO A 222 -13.82 4.71 -12.15
N VAL A 223 -13.70 3.38 -12.24
CA VAL A 223 -12.48 2.72 -12.69
C VAL A 223 -12.80 1.79 -13.87
N GLY A 224 -12.05 1.97 -14.96
CA GLY A 224 -12.28 1.20 -16.19
C GLY A 224 -13.50 1.68 -16.95
N ASN A 225 -14.29 0.74 -17.46
CA ASN A 225 -15.53 1.04 -18.19
C ASN A 225 -16.76 1.05 -17.27
N ASP A 226 -16.58 0.73 -15.98
CA ASP A 226 -17.68 0.71 -15.03
C ASP A 226 -18.05 2.13 -14.63
N GLU A 227 -19.35 2.45 -14.64
CA GLU A 227 -19.86 3.75 -14.15
C GLU A 227 -19.78 3.87 -12.62
N GLN A 228 -19.42 2.79 -11.93
CA GLN A 228 -19.35 2.72 -10.47
C GLN A 228 -17.90 2.78 -9.97
N SER A 229 -17.72 3.44 -8.83
CA SER A 229 -16.46 3.48 -8.10
C SER A 229 -16.13 2.12 -7.45
N LEU A 230 -14.85 1.72 -7.45
CA LEU A 230 -14.41 0.43 -6.89
C LEU A 230 -14.75 0.24 -5.41
N LEU A 231 -14.70 1.34 -4.64
CA LEU A 231 -14.98 1.37 -3.20
C LEU A 231 -16.18 2.25 -2.89
N GLY A 232 -17.14 2.32 -3.82
CA GLY A 232 -18.41 3.02 -3.59
C GLY A 232 -19.22 2.39 -2.47
N ASN A 233 -20.37 2.99 -2.14
CA ASN A 233 -21.25 2.54 -1.06
C ASN A 233 -21.69 1.07 -1.24
N TYR A 234 -20.92 0.16 -0.65
CA TYR A 234 -21.19 -1.25 -0.63
C TYR A 234 -22.42 -1.51 0.22
N SER A 235 -23.30 -2.38 -0.30
CA SER A 235 -24.52 -2.82 0.37
C SER A 235 -24.55 -4.35 0.36
N TYR A 236 -24.15 -4.95 1.47
CA TYR A 236 -24.41 -6.34 1.77
C TYR A 236 -25.90 -6.55 2.00
N ASN A 237 -26.48 -7.55 1.34
CA ASN A 237 -27.90 -7.90 1.43
C ASN A 237 -28.09 -9.43 1.44
N GLU A 238 -27.09 -10.19 1.90
CA GLU A 238 -27.16 -11.66 1.96
C GLU A 238 -27.42 -12.14 3.41
N ASP A 239 -26.97 -13.35 3.76
CA ASP A 239 -27.26 -14.01 5.04
C ASP A 239 -26.93 -13.14 6.26
N ASP A 240 -27.97 -12.81 7.04
CA ASP A 240 -27.87 -12.17 8.34
C ASP A 240 -28.89 -12.81 9.29
N PHE A 241 -28.41 -13.43 10.36
CA PHE A 241 -29.27 -14.09 11.35
C PHE A 241 -29.55 -13.21 12.58
N SER A 242 -29.14 -11.94 12.55
CA SER A 242 -29.22 -11.04 13.70
C SER A 242 -30.66 -10.81 14.18
N ASP A 243 -31.64 -10.86 13.28
CA ASP A 243 -33.07 -10.70 13.60
C ASP A 243 -33.83 -12.04 13.67
N GLU A 244 -33.16 -13.17 13.41
CA GLU A 244 -33.78 -14.49 13.24
C GLU A 244 -33.70 -15.38 14.51
N HIS A 245 -33.65 -14.78 15.69
CA HIS A 245 -33.44 -15.48 16.97
C HIS A 245 -34.70 -15.53 17.85
N ASP A 246 -34.75 -16.49 18.77
CA ASP A 246 -35.84 -16.65 19.75
C ASP A 246 -35.37 -16.37 21.20
N LEU A 247 -34.33 -15.55 21.34
CA LEU A 247 -33.76 -15.20 22.64
C LEU A 247 -34.72 -14.31 23.46
N PRO A 248 -34.81 -14.50 24.79
CA PRO A 248 -35.58 -13.62 25.65
C PRO A 248 -35.10 -12.18 25.58
N LYS A 249 -36.03 -11.23 25.62
CA LYS A 249 -35.74 -9.78 25.50
C LYS A 249 -34.67 -9.27 26.48
N MET A 250 -34.63 -9.79 27.71
CA MET A 250 -33.60 -9.39 28.69
C MET A 250 -32.17 -9.71 28.24
N MET A 251 -31.98 -10.80 27.47
CA MET A 251 -30.67 -11.17 26.92
C MET A 251 -30.30 -10.27 25.74
N THR A 252 -31.27 -9.93 24.88
CA THR A 252 -31.04 -9.04 23.74
C THR A 252 -30.83 -7.59 24.16
N ASP A 253 -31.53 -7.13 25.20
CA ASP A 253 -31.38 -5.77 25.75
C ASP A 253 -29.97 -5.53 26.32
N ALA A 254 -29.33 -6.56 26.89
CA ALA A 254 -27.96 -6.48 27.42
C ALA A 254 -26.90 -6.38 26.31
N ILE A 255 -27.12 -7.05 25.17
CA ILE A 255 -26.25 -6.94 23.99
C ILE A 255 -26.46 -5.59 23.31
N GLY A 256 -27.72 -5.16 23.18
CA GLY A 256 -28.13 -4.00 22.38
C GLY A 256 -28.43 -4.37 20.93
N LYS A 257 -28.77 -3.36 20.12
CA LYS A 257 -29.06 -3.55 18.69
C LYS A 257 -27.78 -3.97 17.95
N VAL A 258 -27.85 -5.07 17.22
CA VAL A 258 -26.77 -5.64 16.40
C VAL A 258 -27.30 -6.01 15.02
N SER A 259 -26.45 -5.92 14.00
CA SER A 259 -26.77 -6.42 12.65
C SER A 259 -25.47 -6.74 11.94
N LEU A 260 -25.30 -8.00 11.57
CA LEU A 260 -24.13 -8.43 10.79
C LEU A 260 -24.05 -7.67 9.47
N THR A 261 -25.19 -7.40 8.84
CA THR A 261 -25.27 -6.58 7.62
C THR A 261 -24.75 -5.17 7.83
N GLU A 262 -25.22 -4.47 8.87
CA GLU A 262 -24.74 -3.13 9.22
C GLU A 262 -23.22 -3.16 9.49
N ASP A 263 -22.73 -4.19 10.18
CA ASP A 263 -21.32 -4.32 10.56
C ASP A 263 -20.39 -4.64 9.37
N ILE A 264 -20.82 -5.51 8.44
CA ILE A 264 -20.11 -5.77 7.18
C ILE A 264 -20.02 -4.48 6.35
N ASN A 265 -21.15 -3.79 6.18
CA ASN A 265 -21.19 -2.53 5.44
C ASN A 265 -20.28 -1.47 6.08
N LEU A 266 -20.30 -1.37 7.41
CA LEU A 266 -19.45 -0.43 8.14
C LEU A 266 -17.96 -0.75 7.96
N PHE A 267 -17.57 -2.03 8.01
CA PHE A 267 -16.18 -2.44 7.81
C PHE A 267 -15.71 -2.16 6.38
N VAL A 268 -16.51 -2.55 5.38
CA VAL A 268 -16.15 -2.36 3.97
C VAL A 268 -16.05 -0.88 3.63
N ASN A 269 -17.09 -0.10 3.93
CA ASN A 269 -17.19 1.30 3.51
C ASN A 269 -16.27 2.25 4.30
N ASN A 270 -15.76 1.85 5.47
CA ASN A 270 -14.87 2.71 6.28
C ASN A 270 -13.49 2.11 6.47
N THR A 271 -13.39 0.92 7.07
CA THR A 271 -12.09 0.34 7.47
C THR A 271 -11.31 -0.13 6.24
N LEU A 272 -11.92 -0.98 5.41
CA LEU A 272 -11.30 -1.47 4.19
C LEU A 272 -11.10 -0.34 3.18
N ALA A 273 -12.15 0.43 2.90
CA ALA A 273 -12.06 1.53 1.93
C ALA A 273 -11.01 2.56 2.33
N GLY A 274 -10.99 2.99 3.60
CA GLY A 274 -10.01 3.95 4.09
C GLY A 274 -8.57 3.42 4.06
N MET A 275 -8.35 2.13 4.33
CA MET A 275 -7.04 1.49 4.19
C MET A 275 -6.57 1.48 2.74
N VAL A 276 -7.42 1.01 1.80
CA VAL A 276 -7.06 0.91 0.38
C VAL A 276 -6.83 2.29 -0.24
N ASN A 277 -7.70 3.27 0.04
CA ASN A 277 -7.52 4.64 -0.42
C ASN A 277 -6.24 5.24 0.15
N SER A 278 -6.02 5.23 1.47
CA SER A 278 -4.84 5.89 2.05
C SER A 278 -3.51 5.25 1.60
N LEU A 279 -3.41 3.92 1.60
CA LEU A 279 -2.19 3.22 1.13
C LEU A 279 -2.03 3.32 -0.39
N GLY A 280 -3.11 3.25 -1.16
CA GLY A 280 -3.09 3.39 -2.62
C GLY A 280 -2.66 4.79 -3.05
N SER A 281 -3.35 5.82 -2.55
CA SER A 281 -3.11 7.23 -2.86
C SER A 281 -1.69 7.67 -2.48
N ILE A 282 -1.32 7.53 -1.21
CA ILE A 282 0.01 7.96 -0.74
C ILE A 282 1.11 7.02 -1.26
N GLY A 283 0.81 5.74 -1.46
CA GLY A 283 1.73 4.78 -2.06
C GLY A 283 2.08 5.07 -3.52
N LEU A 284 1.10 5.44 -4.35
CA LEU A 284 1.33 5.90 -5.73
C LEU A 284 2.23 7.13 -5.74
N TYR A 285 1.89 8.13 -4.92
CA TYR A 285 2.67 9.35 -4.84
C TYR A 285 4.11 9.09 -4.35
N ALA A 286 4.29 8.20 -3.38
CA ALA A 286 5.62 7.77 -2.92
C ALA A 286 6.42 7.00 -3.96
N LEU A 287 5.77 6.14 -4.76
CA LEU A 287 6.40 5.46 -5.90
C LEU A 287 6.96 6.49 -6.89
N VAL A 288 6.15 7.45 -7.31
CA VAL A 288 6.56 8.50 -8.24
C VAL A 288 7.68 9.36 -7.64
N TYR A 289 7.48 9.87 -6.42
CA TYR A 289 8.42 10.75 -5.73
C TYR A 289 9.81 10.11 -5.53
N ALA A 290 9.85 8.83 -5.13
CA ALA A 290 11.11 8.16 -4.80
C ALA A 290 11.77 7.46 -5.98
N LYS A 291 10.98 6.97 -6.96
CA LYS A 291 11.47 6.07 -8.00
C LYS A 291 11.50 6.69 -9.37
N PHE A 292 10.55 7.58 -9.70
CA PHE A 292 10.54 8.31 -10.97
C PHE A 292 11.20 9.69 -10.77
N THR A 293 12.51 9.69 -10.54
CA THR A 293 13.32 10.88 -10.30
C THR A 293 14.70 10.74 -10.92
N GLN A 294 15.37 11.86 -11.22
CA GLN A 294 16.72 11.86 -11.78
C GLN A 294 17.74 11.08 -10.94
N ASN A 295 17.55 11.07 -9.62
CA ASN A 295 18.42 10.40 -8.66
C ASN A 295 18.32 8.86 -8.70
N ASN A 296 17.40 8.32 -9.49
CA ASN A 296 17.27 6.88 -9.69
C ASN A 296 17.79 6.48 -11.09
N PRO A 297 19.11 6.29 -11.26
CA PRO A 297 19.69 5.90 -12.56
C PRO A 297 19.24 4.51 -13.00
N ASP A 298 18.73 3.69 -12.08
CA ASP A 298 18.31 2.33 -12.37
C ASP A 298 17.05 2.29 -13.26
N LEU A 299 16.25 3.35 -13.38
CA LEU A 299 15.13 3.37 -14.34
C LEU A 299 15.57 3.07 -15.77
N VAL A 300 16.74 3.58 -16.18
CA VAL A 300 17.30 3.40 -17.52
C VAL A 300 17.46 1.92 -17.87
N GLY A 301 17.76 1.07 -16.89
CA GLY A 301 17.96 -0.38 -17.07
C GLY A 301 16.68 -1.23 -17.12
N ALA A 302 15.51 -0.69 -16.78
CA ALA A 302 14.30 -1.48 -16.53
C ALA A 302 13.16 -1.18 -17.54
N PRO A 303 12.47 -2.21 -18.10
CA PRO A 303 13.02 -3.53 -18.36
C PRO A 303 14.16 -3.46 -19.39
N ILE A 304 15.04 -4.47 -19.40
CA ILE A 304 16.08 -4.61 -20.41
C ILE A 304 15.41 -4.96 -21.73
N THR A 305 15.21 -3.98 -22.61
CA THR A 305 14.74 -4.21 -23.97
C THR A 305 15.04 -3.01 -24.86
N SER A 306 15.32 -3.26 -26.13
CA SER A 306 15.41 -2.25 -27.20
C SER A 306 14.11 -2.06 -28.01
N ALA A 307 13.03 -2.79 -27.70
CA ALA A 307 11.78 -2.71 -28.46
C ALA A 307 11.17 -1.29 -28.41
N ALA A 308 10.75 -0.76 -29.55
CA ALA A 308 10.16 0.59 -29.64
C ALA A 308 8.65 0.58 -29.85
N ASP A 309 8.05 -0.58 -30.18
CA ASP A 309 6.60 -0.72 -30.33
C ASP A 309 5.91 -0.94 -28.98
N GLN A 310 4.77 -0.28 -28.80
CA GLN A 310 4.06 -0.26 -27.51
C GLN A 310 3.59 -1.65 -27.06
N ALA A 311 3.17 -2.50 -28.01
CA ALA A 311 2.64 -3.82 -27.70
C ALA A 311 3.73 -4.74 -27.11
N THR A 312 4.91 -4.78 -27.74
CA THR A 312 6.05 -5.57 -27.24
C THR A 312 6.60 -5.00 -25.95
N VAL A 313 6.71 -3.68 -25.82
CA VAL A 313 7.14 -3.03 -24.56
C VAL A 313 6.17 -3.37 -23.43
N LEU A 314 4.86 -3.29 -23.67
CA LEU A 314 3.84 -3.67 -22.68
C LEU A 314 3.97 -5.13 -22.27
N ALA A 315 4.09 -6.05 -23.23
CA ALA A 315 4.23 -7.47 -22.95
C ALA A 315 5.48 -7.77 -22.10
N LYS A 316 6.63 -7.19 -22.46
CA LYS A 316 7.88 -7.35 -21.71
C LYS A 316 7.82 -6.70 -20.32
N THR A 317 7.19 -5.53 -20.21
CA THR A 317 7.02 -4.84 -18.93
C THR A 317 6.14 -5.66 -17.99
N LYS A 318 5.01 -6.19 -18.48
CA LYS A 318 4.13 -7.07 -17.69
C LYS A 318 4.86 -8.35 -17.24
N ALA A 319 5.60 -8.99 -18.14
CA ALA A 319 6.37 -10.19 -17.80
C ALA A 319 7.48 -9.94 -16.76
N ALA A 320 8.01 -8.72 -16.70
CA ALA A 320 9.08 -8.34 -15.79
C ALA A 320 8.61 -7.54 -14.57
N VAL A 321 7.32 -7.25 -14.40
CA VAL A 321 6.82 -6.22 -13.46
C VAL A 321 7.26 -6.49 -12.01
N GLU A 322 7.21 -7.74 -11.56
CA GLU A 322 7.66 -8.13 -10.21
C GLU A 322 9.18 -7.99 -10.06
N ALA A 323 9.95 -8.34 -11.10
CA ALA A 323 11.39 -8.18 -11.12
C ALA A 323 11.77 -6.69 -11.12
N ILE A 324 11.04 -5.86 -11.85
CA ILE A 324 11.18 -4.39 -11.84
C ILE A 324 10.85 -3.85 -10.43
N GLY A 325 9.79 -4.35 -9.79
CA GLY A 325 9.44 -3.95 -8.42
C GLY A 325 10.55 -4.25 -7.41
N LYS A 326 11.11 -5.47 -7.44
CA LYS A 326 12.27 -5.85 -6.61
C LYS A 326 13.50 -5.00 -6.91
N TYR A 327 13.74 -4.77 -8.19
CA TYR A 327 14.84 -3.97 -8.72
C TYR A 327 14.79 -2.52 -8.25
N LEU A 328 13.61 -1.91 -8.27
CA LEU A 328 13.38 -0.56 -7.75
C LEU A 328 13.28 -0.53 -6.22
N ASN A 329 13.46 -1.66 -5.54
CA ASN A 329 13.28 -1.81 -4.10
C ASN A 329 11.93 -1.25 -3.63
N LEU A 330 10.85 -1.64 -4.33
CA LEU A 330 9.49 -1.30 -3.94
C LEU A 330 9.07 -2.08 -2.68
N PRO A 331 8.15 -1.52 -1.87
CA PRO A 331 7.64 -2.21 -0.70
C PRO A 331 7.07 -3.58 -1.06
N GLN A 332 7.44 -4.60 -0.29
CA GLN A 332 7.03 -5.98 -0.58
C GLN A 332 5.65 -6.32 0.00
N SER A 333 5.15 -5.50 0.93
CA SER A 333 3.86 -5.67 1.60
C SER A 333 3.24 -4.31 1.95
N GLY A 334 1.93 -4.30 2.21
CA GLY A 334 1.20 -3.14 2.71
C GLY A 334 1.75 -2.65 4.05
N ALA A 335 2.18 -3.58 4.92
CA ALA A 335 2.85 -3.23 6.17
C ALA A 335 4.21 -2.51 5.95
N ASP A 336 5.03 -3.00 5.00
CA ASP A 336 6.30 -2.36 4.64
C ASP A 336 6.07 -0.98 3.99
N LEU A 337 5.01 -0.84 3.18
CA LEU A 337 4.61 0.45 2.64
C LEU A 337 4.21 1.40 3.77
N ALA A 338 3.27 1.01 4.63
CA ALA A 338 2.78 1.85 5.72
C ALA A 338 3.92 2.33 6.65
N GLU A 339 4.87 1.45 6.97
CA GLU A 339 6.06 1.78 7.77
C GLU A 339 6.91 2.90 7.14
N LYS A 340 7.07 2.89 5.80
CA LYS A 340 7.85 3.90 5.07
C LYS A 340 7.09 5.22 4.94
N LEU A 341 5.77 5.22 4.93
CA LEU A 341 4.93 6.41 4.74
C LEU A 341 4.78 7.22 6.03
N ALA A 342 5.83 7.92 6.44
CA ALA A 342 5.82 8.70 7.68
C ALA A 342 4.76 9.82 7.70
N VAL A 343 4.26 10.28 6.55
CA VAL A 343 3.14 11.24 6.48
C VAL A 343 1.84 10.67 7.09
N LEU A 344 1.68 9.35 7.07
CA LEU A 344 0.58 8.64 7.73
C LEU A 344 0.87 8.43 9.23
N ASN A 345 2.13 8.58 9.66
CA ASN A 345 2.53 8.43 11.06
C ASN A 345 2.21 9.69 11.87
N LEU A 346 1.12 9.63 12.64
CA LEU A 346 0.64 10.74 13.47
C LEU A 346 0.64 10.41 14.96
N SER A 347 1.45 9.43 15.35
CA SER A 347 1.67 9.04 16.75
C SER A 347 2.03 10.23 17.64
N ASN A 348 2.78 11.20 17.12
CA ASN A 348 3.16 12.41 17.85
C ASN A 348 1.99 13.43 18.01
N ALA A 349 0.89 13.30 17.25
CA ALA A 349 -0.24 14.24 17.29
C ALA A 349 -1.15 13.99 18.50
N GLY A 350 -0.97 12.84 19.16
CA GLY A 350 -1.74 12.38 20.32
C GLY A 350 -1.24 12.87 21.68
N SER A 351 -0.22 13.75 21.74
CA SER A 351 0.37 14.23 23.00
C SER A 351 -0.59 15.02 23.92
N ALA A 352 -1.85 15.22 23.51
CA ALA A 352 -2.88 15.89 24.31
C ALA A 352 -3.97 14.95 24.88
N ARG A 353 -3.94 13.63 24.70
CA ARG A 353 -5.02 12.72 25.17
C ARG A 353 -4.62 11.85 26.36
N ASN A 354 -5.58 11.75 27.30
CA ASN A 354 -5.64 10.85 28.45
C ASN A 354 -5.16 9.44 28.07
N ALA A 355 -4.20 8.87 28.81
CA ALA A 355 -3.57 7.57 28.53
C ALA A 355 -4.59 6.42 28.33
N LYS A 356 -5.77 6.50 28.96
CA LYS A 356 -6.90 5.56 28.78
C LYS A 356 -7.47 5.47 27.35
N HIS A 357 -7.23 6.47 26.50
CA HIS A 357 -7.67 6.47 25.09
C HIS A 357 -6.52 6.21 24.10
N GLN A 358 -5.29 6.04 24.59
CA GLN A 358 -4.10 5.77 23.77
C GLN A 358 -3.91 4.29 23.47
N ASN A 359 -4.67 3.41 24.12
CA ASN A 359 -4.72 1.97 23.84
C ASN A 359 -6.06 1.62 23.19
N TYR A 360 -6.25 1.72 21.87
CA TYR A 360 -7.35 0.94 21.27
C TYR A 360 -7.04 -0.57 21.29
N GLN A 361 -5.81 -0.94 21.64
CA GLN A 361 -5.39 -2.23 22.17
C GLN A 361 -6.32 -2.75 23.29
N LEU A 362 -6.86 -1.86 24.14
CA LEU A 362 -7.86 -2.20 25.18
C LEU A 362 -9.22 -2.64 24.60
N ARG A 363 -9.52 -2.34 23.33
CA ARG A 363 -10.87 -2.56 22.76
C ARG A 363 -11.01 -3.84 21.96
N TYR A 364 -9.93 -4.46 21.48
CA TYR A 364 -10.02 -5.48 20.42
C TYR A 364 -9.26 -6.78 20.63
N SER A 365 -8.79 -7.09 21.84
CA SER A 365 -8.44 -8.49 22.15
C SER A 365 -8.65 -8.80 23.61
N ARG A 366 -9.04 -10.05 23.91
CA ARG A 366 -9.11 -10.61 25.26
C ARG A 366 -7.74 -10.67 25.97
N VAL A 367 -6.64 -10.39 25.27
CA VAL A 367 -5.27 -10.75 25.73
C VAL A 367 -4.34 -9.55 25.81
N LEU A 368 -4.83 -8.42 26.28
CA LEU A 368 -3.98 -7.35 26.79
C LEU A 368 -4.35 -7.06 28.24
N GLU A 369 -4.04 -8.02 29.12
CA GLU A 369 -3.81 -7.68 30.51
C GLU A 369 -2.65 -6.67 30.55
N ASN A 370 -2.94 -5.43 30.96
CA ASN A 370 -1.98 -4.40 31.38
C ASN A 370 -1.42 -3.41 30.34
N ASP A 371 -2.18 -2.97 29.34
CA ASP A 371 -1.85 -1.73 28.60
C ASP A 371 -0.48 -1.72 27.88
N ARG A 372 0.14 -2.89 27.62
CA ARG A 372 1.49 -3.01 27.06
C ARG A 372 1.48 -3.45 25.59
N PRO A 373 2.34 -2.87 24.73
CA PRO A 373 2.57 -3.38 23.39
C PRO A 373 2.89 -4.88 23.44
N GLN A 374 2.23 -5.68 22.61
CA GLN A 374 2.60 -7.10 22.51
C GLN A 374 4.00 -7.21 21.94
N VAL A 375 4.88 -7.82 22.73
CA VAL A 375 6.22 -8.20 22.33
C VAL A 375 6.26 -9.70 22.07
N ASN A 376 6.97 -10.12 21.03
CA ASN A 376 7.26 -11.52 20.74
C ASN A 376 8.18 -12.13 21.82
N ASP A 377 8.48 -13.42 21.75
CA ASP A 377 9.38 -14.10 22.71
C ASP A 377 10.82 -13.52 22.69
N ARG A 378 11.13 -12.61 21.76
CA ARG A 378 12.40 -11.86 21.64
C ARG A 378 12.34 -10.43 22.18
N GLY A 379 11.20 -9.99 22.70
CA GLY A 379 11.01 -8.62 23.21
C GLY A 379 10.75 -7.58 22.13
N GLU A 380 10.44 -7.98 20.89
CA GLU A 380 10.16 -7.08 19.75
C GLU A 380 8.65 -6.93 19.54
N THR A 381 8.17 -5.72 19.25
CA THR A 381 6.75 -5.42 19.02
C THR A 381 6.24 -6.02 17.69
N VAL A 382 5.02 -6.56 17.71
CA VAL A 382 4.44 -7.32 16.57
C VAL A 382 3.88 -6.41 15.47
N LYS A 383 4.22 -6.66 14.19
CA LYS A 383 3.64 -5.95 13.01
C LYS A 383 2.16 -6.31 12.79
N VAL A 384 1.40 -5.38 12.18
CA VAL A 384 0.05 -5.66 11.65
C VAL A 384 0.13 -6.68 10.51
N ALA A 385 -0.73 -7.69 10.57
CA ALA A 385 -0.91 -8.67 9.51
C ALA A 385 -2.08 -8.25 8.60
N TYR A 386 -1.77 -7.73 7.41
CA TYR A 386 -2.79 -7.33 6.43
C TYR A 386 -3.44 -8.53 5.69
N GLY A 387 -2.87 -9.73 5.81
CA GLY A 387 -3.48 -10.97 5.30
C GLY A 387 -3.85 -10.89 3.82
N ILE A 388 -5.12 -11.15 3.50
CA ILE A 388 -5.67 -11.12 2.14
C ILE A 388 -5.51 -9.77 1.42
N PHE A 389 -5.39 -8.66 2.16
CA PHE A 389 -5.27 -7.34 1.56
C PHE A 389 -3.88 -7.08 0.96
N GLU A 390 -2.90 -7.93 1.25
CA GLU A 390 -1.56 -7.87 0.63
C GLU A 390 -1.63 -8.07 -0.88
N THR A 391 -2.58 -8.88 -1.37
CA THR A 391 -2.82 -9.06 -2.81
C THR A 391 -3.31 -7.78 -3.47
N THR A 392 -4.25 -7.10 -2.81
CA THR A 392 -4.78 -5.83 -3.30
C THR A 392 -3.67 -4.79 -3.38
N HIS A 393 -2.77 -4.75 -2.38
CA HIS A 393 -1.58 -3.90 -2.43
C HIS A 393 -0.68 -4.22 -3.63
N GLN A 394 -0.37 -5.49 -3.88
CA GLN A 394 0.47 -5.89 -5.02
C GLN A 394 -0.18 -5.57 -6.38
N ILE A 395 -1.49 -5.79 -6.52
CA ILE A 395 -2.23 -5.46 -7.73
C ILE A 395 -2.20 -3.95 -7.97
N LEU A 396 -2.47 -3.14 -6.95
CA LEU A 396 -2.37 -1.67 -7.05
C LEU A 396 -0.96 -1.24 -7.45
N GLN A 397 0.08 -1.78 -6.79
CA GLN A 397 1.47 -1.48 -7.13
C GLN A 397 1.78 -1.78 -8.61
N ASN A 398 1.27 -2.89 -9.14
CA ASN A 398 1.44 -3.27 -10.54
C ASN A 398 0.64 -2.37 -11.50
N VAL A 399 -0.59 -1.99 -11.14
CA VAL A 399 -1.43 -1.04 -11.89
C VAL A 399 -0.77 0.33 -11.99
N PHE A 400 -0.08 0.75 -10.93
CA PHE A 400 0.70 2.00 -10.92
C PHE A 400 1.98 1.88 -11.75
N LEU A 401 2.78 0.84 -11.50
CA LEU A 401 4.12 0.70 -12.08
C LEU A 401 4.08 0.45 -13.58
N THR A 402 3.16 -0.41 -14.06
CA THR A 402 3.10 -0.85 -15.46
C THR A 402 3.02 0.31 -16.46
N PRO A 403 2.02 1.22 -16.40
CA PRO A 403 1.90 2.29 -17.39
C PRO A 403 3.06 3.27 -17.33
N LEU A 404 3.59 3.56 -16.13
CA LEU A 404 4.74 4.45 -15.95
C LEU A 404 6.01 3.86 -16.58
N MET A 405 6.28 2.58 -16.33
CA MET A 405 7.42 1.88 -16.93
C MET A 405 7.28 1.76 -18.45
N VAL A 406 6.08 1.49 -18.97
CA VAL A 406 5.84 1.45 -20.42
C VAL A 406 6.14 2.81 -21.05
N GLN A 407 5.63 3.90 -20.48
CA GLN A 407 5.90 5.25 -20.99
C GLN A 407 7.41 5.56 -20.97
N TYR A 408 8.04 5.38 -19.82
CA TYR A 408 9.48 5.61 -19.64
C TYR A 408 10.31 4.80 -20.66
N THR A 409 9.98 3.51 -20.81
CA THR A 409 10.69 2.58 -21.69
C THR A 409 10.55 2.93 -23.16
N MET A 410 9.34 3.33 -23.59
CA MET A 410 9.12 3.76 -24.97
C MET A 410 9.98 4.98 -25.30
N SER A 411 9.94 6.02 -24.46
CA SER A 411 10.72 7.24 -24.64
C SER A 411 12.22 6.95 -24.62
N ARG A 412 12.70 6.15 -23.66
CA ARG A 412 14.08 5.68 -23.61
C ARG A 412 14.48 4.98 -24.90
N ASN A 413 13.71 3.99 -25.35
CA ASN A 413 14.09 3.15 -26.49
C ASN A 413 14.07 3.90 -27.81
N GLN A 414 13.15 4.86 -27.99
CA GLN A 414 13.19 5.78 -29.12
C GLN A 414 14.50 6.57 -29.19
N LEU A 415 15.01 7.04 -28.04
CA LEU A 415 16.30 7.74 -27.97
C LEU A 415 17.46 6.79 -28.21
N LEU A 416 17.43 5.57 -27.66
CA LEU A 416 18.45 4.55 -27.96
C LEU A 416 18.50 4.27 -29.48
N THR A 417 17.36 4.18 -30.17
CA THR A 417 17.34 4.05 -31.64
C THR A 417 17.97 5.24 -32.36
N GLN A 418 17.74 6.48 -31.89
CA GLN A 418 18.39 7.68 -32.45
C GLN A 418 19.91 7.66 -32.24
N ILE A 419 20.37 7.20 -31.06
CA ILE A 419 21.81 7.06 -30.76
C ILE A 419 22.43 6.00 -31.69
N ALA A 420 21.81 4.82 -31.77
CA ALA A 420 22.30 3.71 -32.61
C ALA A 420 22.31 4.00 -34.12
N SER A 421 21.57 5.01 -34.58
CA SER A 421 21.54 5.47 -35.97
C SER A 421 22.41 6.71 -36.21
N GLY A 422 23.14 7.17 -35.19
CA GLY A 422 24.03 8.34 -35.27
C GLY A 422 23.31 9.70 -35.25
N GLN A 423 22.00 9.74 -35.03
CA GLN A 423 21.20 10.97 -34.98
C GLN A 423 21.29 11.70 -33.62
N TYR A 424 21.81 11.03 -32.60
CA TYR A 424 21.96 11.58 -31.25
C TYR A 424 23.32 11.17 -30.67
N THR A 425 24.37 11.89 -31.06
CA THR A 425 25.77 11.57 -30.70
C THR A 425 26.41 12.58 -29.75
N THR A 426 25.74 13.69 -29.47
CA THR A 426 26.16 14.76 -28.55
C THR A 426 24.97 15.20 -27.72
N SER A 427 25.22 15.67 -26.49
CA SER A 427 24.15 16.06 -25.56
C SER A 427 23.30 17.19 -26.14
N ARG A 428 21.97 17.06 -25.97
CA ARG A 428 20.98 18.07 -26.35
C ARG A 428 20.66 19.05 -25.21
N GLN A 429 21.38 18.97 -24.09
CA GLN A 429 21.17 19.81 -22.90
C GLN A 429 19.71 19.76 -22.42
N VAL A 430 19.16 18.54 -22.30
CA VAL A 430 17.79 18.34 -21.86
C VAL A 430 17.66 18.84 -20.42
N ILE A 431 16.64 19.67 -20.17
CA ILE A 431 16.40 20.27 -18.85
C ILE A 431 15.83 19.22 -17.90
N GLU A 432 16.21 19.29 -16.63
CA GLU A 432 15.67 18.43 -15.58
C GLU A 432 14.13 18.59 -15.48
N PRO A 433 13.36 17.48 -15.47
CA PRO A 433 11.91 17.55 -15.40
C PRO A 433 11.43 18.05 -14.03
N SER A 434 10.34 18.81 -14.03
CA SER A 434 9.65 19.27 -12.82
C SER A 434 8.16 18.93 -12.87
N PHE A 435 7.62 18.40 -11.77
CA PHE A 435 6.19 18.17 -11.62
C PHE A 435 5.35 19.45 -11.73
N GLN A 436 5.92 20.62 -11.45
CA GLN A 436 5.23 21.90 -11.58
C GLN A 436 5.15 22.39 -13.03
N ALA A 437 6.03 21.88 -13.90
CA ALA A 437 6.12 22.29 -15.31
C ALA A 437 5.46 21.29 -16.27
N ALA A 438 5.33 20.02 -15.87
CA ALA A 438 4.69 18.99 -16.69
C ALA A 438 3.15 19.13 -16.67
N GLY A 439 2.51 18.94 -17.83
CA GLY A 439 1.06 18.99 -17.94
C GLY A 439 0.35 17.76 -17.35
N THR A 440 1.03 16.61 -17.39
CA THR A 440 0.55 15.34 -16.83
C THR A 440 1.71 14.56 -16.19
N LEU A 441 1.39 13.54 -15.38
CA LEU A 441 2.39 12.62 -14.84
C LEU A 441 3.17 11.91 -15.97
N PHE A 442 2.49 11.55 -17.07
CA PHE A 442 3.13 10.86 -18.18
C PHE A 442 4.05 11.76 -19.00
N ASP A 443 3.76 13.06 -19.09
CA ASP A 443 4.68 14.05 -19.68
C ASP A 443 5.94 14.19 -18.82
N TYR A 444 5.79 14.21 -17.48
CA TYR A 444 6.93 14.21 -16.57
C TYR A 444 7.80 12.96 -16.75
N VAL A 445 7.18 11.77 -16.85
CA VAL A 445 7.89 10.50 -17.06
C VAL A 445 8.61 10.45 -18.41
N ASP A 446 8.00 10.97 -19.48
CA ASP A 446 8.65 11.11 -20.79
C ASP A 446 9.87 12.04 -20.72
N ALA A 447 9.70 13.22 -20.11
CA ALA A 447 10.77 14.19 -19.92
C ALA A 447 11.92 13.62 -19.06
N LEU A 448 11.60 12.83 -18.03
CA LEU A 448 12.58 12.14 -17.20
C LEU A 448 13.42 11.14 -18.00
N ALA A 449 12.79 10.32 -18.85
CA ALA A 449 13.52 9.40 -19.71
C ALA A 449 14.48 10.14 -20.66
N ARG A 450 14.02 11.26 -21.25
CA ARG A 450 14.85 12.11 -22.11
C ARG A 450 16.04 12.69 -21.37
N PHE A 451 15.79 13.23 -20.18
CA PHE A 451 16.82 13.79 -19.33
C PHE A 451 17.87 12.73 -18.97
N GLN A 452 17.44 11.59 -18.43
CA GLN A 452 18.37 10.54 -17.98
C GLN A 452 19.18 9.94 -19.12
N VAL A 453 18.62 9.76 -20.32
CA VAL A 453 19.40 9.29 -21.48
C VAL A 453 20.39 10.37 -21.95
N ASP A 454 19.99 11.65 -21.98
CA ASP A 454 20.89 12.77 -22.35
C ASP A 454 22.12 12.86 -21.42
N GLN A 455 21.94 12.66 -20.12
CA GLN A 455 23.04 12.62 -19.14
C GLN A 455 24.05 11.50 -19.41
N LEU A 456 23.69 10.49 -20.20
CA LEU A 456 24.55 9.35 -20.52
C LEU A 456 25.23 9.47 -21.89
N ILE A 457 24.99 10.54 -22.66
CA ILE A 457 25.61 10.72 -23.98
C ILE A 457 27.14 10.80 -23.89
N GLY A 458 27.69 11.25 -22.76
CA GLY A 458 29.14 11.19 -22.52
C GLY A 458 29.75 9.78 -22.68
N LEU A 459 28.96 8.71 -22.52
CA LEU A 459 29.41 7.33 -22.80
C LEU A 459 29.59 7.07 -24.29
N VAL A 460 28.73 7.65 -25.14
CA VAL A 460 28.83 7.55 -26.60
C VAL A 460 30.07 8.29 -27.11
N GLU A 461 30.29 9.51 -26.61
CA GLU A 461 31.47 10.32 -26.92
C GLU A 461 32.76 9.62 -26.48
N ARG A 462 32.75 9.04 -25.26
CA ARG A 462 33.86 8.26 -24.75
C ARG A 462 34.13 7.01 -25.58
N GLY A 463 33.09 6.26 -25.93
CA GLY A 463 33.19 5.06 -26.76
C GLY A 463 33.87 5.35 -28.08
N LYS A 464 33.45 6.43 -28.75
CA LYS A 464 34.08 6.88 -30.00
C LYS A 464 35.56 7.24 -29.81
N LYS A 465 35.88 8.02 -28.77
CA LYS A 465 37.26 8.42 -28.47
C LYS A 465 38.17 7.22 -28.20
N ASP A 466 37.67 6.23 -27.47
CA ASP A 466 38.45 5.02 -27.18
C ASP A 466 38.60 4.13 -28.42
N ASP A 467 37.60 4.04 -29.30
CA ASP A 467 37.69 3.31 -30.57
C ASP A 467 38.68 3.98 -31.54
N ASP A 468 38.56 5.29 -31.75
CA ASP A 468 39.48 6.08 -32.57
C ASP A 468 40.94 5.97 -32.04
N GLY A 469 41.09 5.79 -30.72
CA GLY A 469 42.37 5.61 -30.04
C GLY A 469 42.86 4.16 -29.93
N MET A 470 42.13 3.17 -30.49
CA MET A 470 42.41 1.73 -30.37
C MET A 470 42.53 1.24 -28.91
N SER A 471 41.79 1.86 -27.99
CA SER A 471 41.75 1.55 -26.56
C SER A 471 40.35 1.21 -26.05
N ALA A 472 39.43 0.85 -26.95
CA ALA A 472 38.06 0.48 -26.62
C ALA A 472 38.01 -0.72 -25.65
N ALA A 473 37.09 -0.66 -24.69
CA ALA A 473 36.88 -1.76 -23.76
C ALA A 473 36.23 -2.97 -24.47
N GLY A 474 37.02 -4.01 -24.76
CA GLY A 474 36.56 -5.23 -25.44
C GLY A 474 35.71 -6.19 -24.59
N SER A 475 35.35 -5.83 -23.35
CA SER A 475 34.43 -6.65 -22.55
C SER A 475 33.67 -5.82 -21.52
N PHE A 476 32.54 -6.35 -21.06
CA PHE A 476 31.76 -5.75 -19.98
C PHE A 476 32.56 -5.57 -18.67
N SER A 477 33.51 -6.48 -18.40
CA SER A 477 34.39 -6.38 -17.23
C SER A 477 35.38 -5.22 -17.37
N ALA A 478 36.00 -5.09 -18.54
CA ALA A 478 36.90 -3.98 -18.86
C ALA A 478 36.17 -2.64 -18.80
N PHE A 479 34.96 -2.55 -19.38
CA PHE A 479 34.11 -1.36 -19.28
C PHE A 479 33.74 -1.04 -17.83
N SER A 480 33.38 -2.05 -17.03
CA SER A 480 33.06 -1.85 -15.61
C SER A 480 34.27 -1.37 -14.80
N HIS A 481 35.48 -1.80 -15.14
CA HIS A 481 36.71 -1.26 -14.57
C HIS A 481 36.91 0.20 -14.97
N LEU A 482 36.69 0.52 -16.26
CA LEU A 482 36.80 1.85 -16.81
C LEU A 482 35.86 2.84 -16.08
N MET A 483 34.58 2.49 -15.91
CA MET A 483 33.59 3.27 -15.14
C MET A 483 33.99 3.53 -13.68
N ARG A 484 34.81 2.67 -13.07
CA ARG A 484 35.17 2.76 -11.64
C ARG A 484 36.47 3.52 -11.40
N VAL A 485 37.40 3.45 -12.34
CA VAL A 485 38.78 3.92 -12.17
C VAL A 485 39.05 5.23 -12.90
N TYR A 486 38.51 5.42 -14.10
CA TYR A 486 38.84 6.58 -14.93
C TYR A 486 37.98 7.79 -14.54
N PRO A 487 38.57 8.91 -14.10
CA PRO A 487 37.82 10.06 -13.58
C PRO A 487 36.79 10.62 -14.56
N GLU A 488 37.14 10.72 -15.86
CA GLU A 488 36.28 11.25 -16.92
C GLU A 488 35.00 10.44 -17.14
N VAL A 489 35.02 9.14 -16.84
CA VAL A 489 33.87 8.25 -17.03
C VAL A 489 33.12 8.04 -15.72
N LYS A 490 33.87 7.97 -14.61
CA LYS A 490 33.29 7.93 -13.27
C LYS A 490 32.45 9.18 -12.97
N SER A 491 32.78 10.33 -13.55
CA SER A 491 31.98 11.56 -13.40
C SER A 491 30.60 11.47 -14.06
N ILE A 492 30.42 10.63 -15.09
CA ILE A 492 29.11 10.41 -15.73
C ILE A 492 28.13 9.79 -14.73
N ASN A 493 28.60 8.83 -13.92
CA ASN A 493 27.84 8.39 -12.76
C ASN A 493 28.73 7.85 -11.62
N PRO A 494 28.94 8.64 -10.55
CA PRO A 494 29.77 8.22 -9.41
C PRO A 494 29.26 6.98 -8.68
N ALA A 495 27.95 6.68 -8.77
CA ALA A 495 27.29 5.56 -8.10
C ALA A 495 27.24 4.29 -8.97
N TYR A 496 27.97 4.23 -10.10
CA TYR A 496 27.95 3.07 -11.02
C TYR A 496 28.14 1.71 -10.33
N ALA A 497 28.97 1.65 -9.29
CA ALA A 497 29.23 0.40 -8.57
C ALA A 497 27.96 -0.20 -7.93
N GLU A 498 27.07 0.63 -7.41
CA GLU A 498 25.86 0.24 -6.68
C GLU A 498 24.68 -0.08 -7.61
N MET A 499 24.77 0.32 -8.88
CA MET A 499 23.74 0.04 -9.87
C MET A 499 23.55 -1.46 -10.11
N THR A 500 22.36 -1.76 -10.57
CA THR A 500 21.96 -3.09 -11.00
C THR A 500 22.72 -3.54 -12.26
N LYS A 501 22.75 -4.85 -12.48
CA LYS A 501 23.34 -5.43 -13.71
C LYS A 501 22.61 -4.95 -14.98
N ALA A 502 21.31 -4.68 -14.89
CA ALA A 502 20.49 -4.23 -16.02
C ALA A 502 20.92 -2.84 -16.51
N THR A 503 21.03 -1.87 -15.60
CA THR A 503 21.50 -0.52 -15.91
C THR A 503 22.90 -0.53 -16.46
N LYS A 504 23.81 -1.27 -15.84
CA LYS A 504 25.18 -1.41 -16.31
C LYS A 504 25.26 -1.93 -17.75
N ARG A 505 24.36 -2.85 -18.15
CA ARG A 505 24.26 -3.32 -19.54
C ARG A 505 23.85 -2.22 -20.51
N VAL A 506 22.90 -1.36 -20.13
CA VAL A 506 22.50 -0.21 -20.96
C VAL A 506 23.65 0.79 -21.07
N TYR A 507 24.41 1.02 -20.00
CA TYR A 507 25.59 1.90 -20.04
C TYR A 507 26.66 1.35 -20.99
N TYR A 508 26.92 0.04 -20.93
CA TYR A 508 27.86 -0.60 -21.84
C TYR A 508 27.35 -0.57 -23.29
N TRP A 509 26.04 -0.70 -23.50
CA TRP A 509 25.42 -0.55 -24.80
C TRP A 509 25.60 0.86 -25.38
N LEU A 510 25.39 1.89 -24.55
CA LEU A 510 25.61 3.28 -24.95
C LEU A 510 27.08 3.53 -25.32
N TYR A 511 28.02 2.99 -24.53
CA TYR A 511 29.44 3.04 -24.84
C TYR A 511 29.77 2.38 -26.18
N GLN A 512 29.30 1.15 -26.42
CA GLN A 512 29.54 0.45 -27.69
C GLN A 512 28.79 1.08 -28.88
N SER A 513 27.73 1.85 -28.65
CA SER A 513 26.83 2.30 -29.73
C SER A 513 27.51 3.09 -30.85
N SER A 514 28.63 3.76 -30.57
CA SER A 514 29.38 4.55 -31.55
C SER A 514 30.35 3.74 -32.41
N PHE A 515 30.69 2.51 -32.02
CA PHE A 515 31.67 1.65 -32.70
C PHE A 515 31.22 0.19 -32.84
N LYS A 516 29.95 -0.11 -32.53
CA LYS A 516 29.38 -1.47 -32.59
C LYS A 516 29.63 -2.18 -33.93
N ASP A 517 29.68 -1.44 -35.03
CA ASP A 517 29.83 -1.97 -36.38
C ASP A 517 31.28 -2.41 -36.66
N HIS A 518 32.24 -2.02 -35.80
CA HIS A 518 33.62 -2.49 -35.81
C HIS A 518 33.80 -3.78 -34.98
N LEU A 519 32.77 -4.20 -34.22
CA LEU A 519 32.81 -5.38 -33.36
C LEU A 519 32.14 -6.61 -34.01
N PRO A 520 32.68 -7.82 -33.80
CA PRO A 520 31.98 -9.08 -34.08
C PRO A 520 30.60 -9.15 -33.41
N GLU A 521 29.62 -9.80 -34.05
CA GLU A 521 28.23 -9.86 -33.55
C GLU A 521 28.07 -10.49 -32.15
N ASP A 522 28.99 -11.36 -31.76
CA ASP A 522 29.03 -12.02 -30.45
C ASP A 522 29.66 -11.15 -29.34
N GLU A 523 30.43 -10.13 -29.73
CA GLU A 523 31.01 -9.12 -28.81
C GLU A 523 30.09 -7.90 -28.62
N GLN A 524 29.10 -7.73 -29.51
CA GLN A 524 28.09 -6.69 -29.41
C GLN A 524 27.12 -6.98 -28.25
N ILE A 525 26.99 -6.02 -27.34
CA ILE A 525 26.00 -6.12 -26.26
C ILE A 525 24.58 -5.97 -26.81
N LYS A 526 23.70 -6.87 -26.40
CA LYS A 526 22.30 -6.94 -26.86
C LYS A 526 21.34 -6.60 -25.72
N LEU A 527 20.38 -5.72 -26.00
CA LEU A 527 19.30 -5.32 -25.08
C LEU A 527 18.02 -6.10 -25.43
N ASN A 528 18.05 -7.42 -25.25
CA ASN A 528 16.97 -8.32 -25.66
C ASN A 528 15.99 -8.59 -24.54
#